data_AF-A0A347WKI0-F1
#
_entry.id   AF-A0A347WKI0-F1
#
_cell.length_a   1.000
_cell.length_b   1.000
_cell.length_c   1.000
_cell.angle_alpha   90.00
_cell.angle_beta   90.00
_cell.angle_gamma   90.00
#
_symmetry.space_group_name_H-M   'P 1'
#
loop_
_entity.id
_entity.type
_entity.pdbx_description
1 polymer ?
#
loop_
_entity_poly.entity_id
_entity_poly.type
_entity_poly.pdbx_seq_one_letter_code
_entity_poly.pdbx_strand_id
1 'polypeptide(L)'
;MIYCQTVHDDQLDRMFALDMIPSMFIDHVYYWGDTHVKNLGAERGKRISPAKSAFNRDLKVNFHQDSPIVPPNMLQTHWTAANRKPRIEQTIGADQRIDI
;
A
#
# COMPACT_ATOMS: atom_id res chain seq x y z
N MET A 1 3.44 1.82 -12.49
CA MET A 1 2.47 2.84 -11.99
C MET A 1 2.98 3.38 -10.67
N ILE A 2 2.99 4.71 -10.49
CA ILE A 2 3.37 5.35 -9.22
C ILE A 2 2.15 5.42 -8.28
N TYR A 3 2.40 5.35 -6.97
CA TYR A 3 1.46 5.23 -5.85
C TYR A 3 0.67 3.92 -5.79
N CYS A 4 -0.08 3.57 -6.83
CA CYS A 4 -1.01 2.42 -6.86
C CYS A 4 -1.98 2.39 -5.65
N GLN A 5 -2.29 3.55 -5.09
CA GLN A 5 -2.90 3.66 -3.77
C GLN A 5 -4.29 3.03 -3.67
N THR A 6 -5.09 3.14 -4.73
CA THR A 6 -6.47 2.64 -4.77
C THR A 6 -6.67 1.64 -5.89
N VAL A 7 -5.60 0.97 -6.34
CA VAL A 7 -5.67 -0.01 -7.42
C VAL A 7 -6.55 -1.20 -7.02
N HIS A 8 -7.40 -1.64 -7.93
CA HIS A 8 -8.26 -2.80 -7.76
C HIS A 8 -7.58 -4.08 -8.26
N ASP A 9 -8.15 -5.23 -7.92
CA ASP A 9 -7.61 -6.54 -8.28
C ASP A 9 -7.58 -6.80 -9.79
N ASP A 10 -8.63 -6.42 -10.51
CA ASP A 10 -8.70 -6.49 -11.97
C ASP A 10 -7.66 -5.56 -12.63
N GLN A 11 -7.37 -4.43 -11.98
CA GLN A 11 -6.33 -3.52 -12.44
C GLN A 11 -4.95 -4.12 -12.21
N LEU A 12 -4.69 -4.78 -11.07
CA LEU A 12 -3.45 -5.52 -10.80
C LEU A 12 -3.23 -6.64 -11.83
N ASP A 13 -4.27 -7.39 -12.20
CA ASP A 13 -4.21 -8.42 -13.25
C ASP A 13 -3.78 -7.80 -14.59
N ARG A 14 -4.32 -6.62 -14.93
CA ARG A 14 -3.91 -5.86 -16.12
C ARG A 14 -2.47 -5.34 -16.00
N MET A 15 -2.01 -4.96 -14.81
CA MET A 15 -0.61 -4.56 -14.62
C MET A 15 0.33 -5.72 -14.95
N PHE A 16 -0.01 -6.94 -14.52
CA PHE A 16 0.78 -8.14 -14.78
C PHE A 16 0.87 -8.43 -16.28
N ALA A 17 -0.27 -8.40 -16.98
CA ALA A 17 -0.32 -8.59 -18.43
C ALA A 17 0.47 -7.55 -19.24
N LEU A 18 0.79 -6.40 -18.65
CA LEU A 18 1.52 -5.29 -19.28
C LEU A 18 3.00 -5.21 -18.84
N ASP A 19 3.50 -6.18 -18.07
CA ASP A 19 4.82 -6.12 -17.43
C ASP A 19 5.02 -4.83 -16.62
N MET A 20 3.94 -4.24 -16.10
CA MET A 20 3.99 -2.97 -15.41
C MET A 20 4.38 -3.17 -13.95
N ILE A 21 5.41 -2.45 -13.51
CA ILE A 21 5.88 -2.44 -12.11
C ILE A 21 5.01 -1.48 -11.27
N PRO A 22 4.24 -1.93 -10.27
CA PRO A 22 3.68 -1.06 -9.25
C PRO A 22 4.79 -0.53 -8.32
N SER A 23 4.87 0.79 -8.22
CA SER A 23 5.65 1.49 -7.20
C SER A 23 4.71 2.05 -6.15
N MET A 24 4.76 1.51 -4.94
CA MET A 24 3.79 1.82 -3.88
C MET A 24 4.37 2.71 -2.79
N PHE A 25 3.61 3.73 -2.39
CA PHE A 25 3.88 4.49 -1.18
C PHE A 25 3.14 3.84 -0.01
N ILE A 26 3.78 2.88 0.66
CA ILE A 26 3.14 2.08 1.71
C ILE A 26 2.87 2.89 2.97
N ASP A 27 3.71 3.87 3.29
CA ASP A 27 3.57 4.70 4.49
C ASP A 27 2.31 5.60 4.46
N HIS A 28 1.57 5.66 3.36
CA HIS A 28 0.19 6.13 3.37
C HIS A 28 -0.67 5.45 4.44
N VAL A 29 -0.46 4.16 4.69
CA VAL A 29 -1.15 3.43 5.76
C VAL A 29 -0.79 4.00 7.13
N TYR A 30 0.49 4.33 7.36
CA TYR A 30 0.95 4.87 8.64
C TYR A 30 0.44 6.30 8.89
N TYR A 31 0.65 7.19 7.93
CA TYR A 31 0.39 8.63 8.08
C TYR A 31 -1.07 9.03 7.83
N TRP A 32 -1.74 8.40 6.85
CA TRP A 32 -3.06 8.85 6.37
C TRP A 32 -4.08 7.72 6.25
N GLY A 33 -3.80 6.53 6.81
CA GLY A 33 -4.73 5.41 6.73
C GLY A 33 -6.13 5.76 7.25
N ASP A 34 -6.21 6.38 8.43
CA ASP A 34 -7.49 6.82 9.01
C ASP A 34 -8.22 7.83 8.14
N THR A 35 -7.48 8.77 7.54
CA THR A 35 -8.01 9.75 6.57
C THR A 35 -8.59 9.06 5.35
N HIS A 36 -7.95 8.01 4.82
CA HIS A 36 -8.49 7.24 3.70
C HIS A 36 -9.73 6.46 4.07
N VAL A 37 -9.78 5.86 5.26
CA VAL A 37 -10.99 5.19 5.77
C VAL A 37 -12.14 6.20 5.89
N LYS A 38 -11.88 7.38 6.44
CA LYS A 38 -12.88 8.45 6.55
C LYS A 38 -13.40 8.92 5.19
N ASN A 39 -12.52 9.08 4.20
CA ASN A 39 -12.86 9.65 2.90
C ASN A 39 -13.47 8.64 1.92
N LEU A 40 -13.03 7.37 1.97
CA LEU A 40 -13.39 6.34 0.99
C LEU A 40 -14.30 5.25 1.57
N GLY A 41 -14.61 5.33 2.86
CA GLY A 41 -15.34 4.30 3.59
C GLY A 41 -14.45 3.13 4.01
N ALA A 42 -15.02 2.26 4.86
CA ALA A 42 -14.29 1.14 5.44
C ALA A 42 -13.72 0.18 4.39
N GLU A 43 -14.52 -0.19 3.37
CA GLU A 43 -14.11 -1.17 2.36
C GLU A 43 -12.92 -0.69 1.52
N ARG A 44 -13.05 0.49 0.90
CA ARG A 44 -12.03 1.01 -0.01
C ARG A 44 -10.84 1.63 0.74
N GLY A 45 -11.11 2.33 1.84
CA GLY A 45 -10.08 3.00 2.62
C GLY A 45 -9.16 2.02 3.34
N LYS A 46 -9.66 0.84 3.77
CA LYS A 46 -8.79 -0.17 4.39
C LYS A 46 -7.85 -0.85 3.40
N ARG A 47 -8.25 -0.91 2.12
CA ARG A 47 -7.55 -1.60 1.03
C ARG A 47 -6.39 -0.80 0.41
N ILE A 48 -6.14 0.43 0.87
CA ILE A 48 -5.11 1.28 0.24
C ILE A 48 -3.73 0.62 0.19
N SER A 49 -2.99 0.91 -0.88
CA SER A 49 -1.66 0.38 -1.17
C SER A 49 -1.62 -1.16 -1.02
N PRO A 50 -2.32 -1.91 -1.88
CA PRO A 50 -2.58 -3.34 -1.73
C PRO A 50 -1.37 -4.22 -2.13
N ALA A 51 -0.29 -4.15 -1.35
CA ALA A 51 0.98 -4.81 -1.64
C ALA A 51 0.86 -6.34 -1.70
N LYS A 52 0.20 -6.98 -0.73
CA LYS A 52 0.01 -8.45 -0.73
C LYS A 52 -0.74 -8.91 -1.96
N SER A 53 -1.79 -8.18 -2.37
CA SER A 53 -2.54 -8.50 -3.58
C SER A 53 -1.71 -8.37 -4.86
N ALA A 54 -0.71 -7.46 -4.90
CA ALA A 54 0.21 -7.37 -6.02
C ALA A 54 1.21 -8.53 -6.01
N PHE A 55 1.80 -8.86 -4.86
CA PHE A 55 2.72 -10.00 -4.74
C PHE A 55 2.06 -11.33 -5.07
N ASN A 56 0.82 -11.55 -4.63
CA ASN A 56 0.06 -12.78 -4.94
C ASN A 56 -0.23 -12.96 -6.45
N ARG A 57 0.03 -11.93 -7.27
CA ARG A 57 -0.13 -11.93 -8.73
C ARG A 57 1.22 -11.90 -9.45
N ASP A 58 2.30 -12.25 -8.76
CA ASP A 58 3.67 -12.28 -9.29
C ASP A 58 4.15 -10.95 -9.88
N LEU A 59 3.53 -9.83 -9.49
CA LEU A 59 4.00 -8.51 -9.89
C LEU A 59 5.35 -8.21 -9.24
N LYS A 60 6.27 -7.65 -10.04
CA LYS A 60 7.49 -7.04 -9.52
C LYS A 60 7.10 -5.73 -8.83
N VAL A 61 7.10 -5.70 -7.50
CA VAL A 61 6.72 -4.52 -6.70
C VAL A 61 7.97 -3.81 -6.20
N ASN A 62 7.95 -2.48 -6.18
CA ASN A 62 8.90 -1.68 -5.39
C ASN A 62 8.15 -0.70 -4.48
N PHE A 63 8.84 -0.20 -3.45
CA PHE A 63 8.31 0.82 -2.55
C PHE A 63 9.10 2.13 -2.65
N HIS A 64 8.43 3.25 -2.38
CA HIS A 64 9.04 4.57 -2.29
C HIS A 64 8.48 5.38 -1.11
N GLN A 65 9.19 6.46 -0.76
CA GLN A 65 8.87 7.38 0.34
C GLN A 65 8.26 8.71 -0.12
N ASP A 66 8.27 8.98 -1.42
CA ASP A 66 7.75 10.24 -1.97
C ASP A 66 8.35 11.49 -1.30
N SER A 67 9.63 11.45 -0.91
CA SER A 67 10.27 12.60 -0.28
C SER A 67 10.23 13.83 -1.21
N PRO A 68 9.92 15.03 -0.68
CA PRO A 68 9.93 15.41 0.74
C PRO A 68 8.59 15.28 1.47
N ILE A 69 7.58 14.62 0.89
CA ILE A 69 6.26 14.45 1.53
C ILE A 69 6.40 13.76 2.90
N VAL A 70 7.28 12.76 2.99
CA VAL A 70 7.79 12.22 4.27
C VAL A 70 9.31 12.05 4.23
N PRO A 71 9.99 12.00 5.40
CA PRO A 71 11.43 11.78 5.48
C PRO A 71 11.82 10.41 4.90
N PRO A 72 12.96 10.27 4.19
CA PRO A 72 13.33 9.03 3.49
C PRO A 72 13.75 7.90 4.44
N ASN A 73 12.78 7.24 5.10
CA ASN A 73 13.00 6.17 6.07
C ASN A 73 12.43 4.83 5.59
N MET A 74 13.15 4.13 4.71
CA MET A 74 12.66 2.87 4.14
C MET A 74 12.41 1.77 5.19
N LEU A 75 13.07 1.79 6.35
CA LEU A 75 12.77 0.81 7.42
C LEU A 75 11.34 0.96 7.94
N GLN A 76 10.85 2.20 8.03
CA GLN A 76 9.46 2.47 8.37
C GLN A 76 8.51 1.91 7.30
N THR A 77 8.79 2.11 6.00
CA THR A 77 7.98 1.52 4.91
C THR A 77 7.86 0.01 5.05
N HIS A 78 8.96 -0.68 5.32
CA HIS A 78 8.95 -2.14 5.50
C HIS A 78 8.13 -2.53 6.74
N TRP A 79 8.34 -1.82 7.85
CA TRP A 79 7.55 -2.03 9.07
C TRP A 79 6.05 -1.81 8.81
N THR A 80 5.67 -0.74 8.09
CA THR A 80 4.28 -0.44 7.73
C THR A 80 3.71 -1.50 6.81
N ALA A 81 4.48 -2.03 5.85
CA ALA A 81 4.04 -3.11 4.96
C ALA A 81 3.71 -4.40 5.72
N ALA A 82 4.55 -4.77 6.69
CA ALA A 82 4.36 -5.97 7.51
C ALA A 82 3.27 -5.81 8.58
N ASN A 83 3.19 -4.64 9.23
CA ASN A 83 2.32 -4.44 10.39
C ASN A 83 0.97 -3.82 10.03
N ARG A 84 0.94 -2.95 9.02
CA ARG A 84 -0.21 -2.13 8.60
C ARG A 84 -0.90 -1.40 9.76
N LYS A 85 -0.10 -0.85 10.67
CA LYS A 85 -0.55 -0.08 11.82
C LYS A 85 -0.40 1.43 11.54
N PRO A 86 -1.48 2.22 11.61
CA PRO A 86 -1.43 3.67 11.53
C PRO A 86 -0.91 4.27 12.84
N ARG A 87 -0.68 5.58 12.82
CA ARG A 87 -0.14 6.36 13.93
C ARG A 87 -1.04 6.41 15.17
N ILE A 88 -2.37 6.31 14.99
CA ILE A 88 -3.33 6.41 16.10
C ILE A 88 -3.45 5.02 16.71
N GLU A 89 -4.44 4.16 16.45
CA GLU A 89 -4.47 2.84 17.13
C GLU A 89 -5.12 1.67 16.34
N GLN A 90 -5.60 1.84 15.10
CA GLN A 90 -6.38 0.82 14.40
C GLN A 90 -5.65 0.17 13.21
N THR A 91 -5.44 -1.16 13.20
CA THR A 91 -4.89 -1.83 12.00
C THR A 91 -5.74 -1.59 10.76
N ILE A 92 -5.11 -1.23 9.63
CA ILE A 92 -5.78 -0.93 8.37
C ILE A 92 -5.44 -1.98 7.31
N GLY A 93 -6.43 -2.72 6.83
CA GLY A 93 -6.25 -3.72 5.76
C GLY A 93 -5.30 -4.84 6.16
N ALA A 94 -5.56 -5.53 7.26
CA ALA A 94 -4.70 -6.61 7.76
C ALA A 94 -4.44 -7.72 6.73
N ASP A 95 -5.37 -7.91 5.79
CA ASP A 95 -5.29 -8.81 4.64
C ASP A 95 -4.22 -8.41 3.61
N GLN A 96 -3.78 -7.14 3.64
CA GLN A 96 -2.73 -6.61 2.77
C GLN A 96 -1.35 -6.62 3.42
N ARG A 97 -1.18 -7.23 4.59
CA ARG A 97 0.13 -7.42 5.22
C ARG A 97 1.00 -8.33 4.36
N ILE A 98 2.27 -8.00 4.27
CA ILE A 98 3.27 -8.84 3.60
C ILE A 98 4.18 -9.49 4.63
N ASP A 99 4.51 -10.74 4.36
CA ASP A 99 5.52 -11.55 5.03
C ASP A 99 6.84 -11.49 4.24
N ILE A 100 7.95 -11.80 4.92
CA ILE A 100 9.30 -11.91 4.35
C ILE A 100 9.64 -13.39 4.26
#